data_AF-A0A8S9JY79-F1
#
_entry.id   AF-A0A8S9JY79-F1
#
_cell.length_a   1.000
_cell.length_b   1.000
_cell.length_c   1.000
_cell.angle_alpha   90.00
_cell.angle_beta   90.00
_cell.angle_gamma   90.00
#
_symmetry.space_group_name_H-M   'P 1'
#
loop_
_entity.id
_entity.type
_entity.pdbx_description
1 polymer ?
#
loop_
_entity_poly.entity_id
_entity_poly.type
_entity_poly.pdbx_seq_one_letter_code
_entity_poly.pdbx_strand_id
1 'polypeptide(L)'
;MEDETEKETVAGILTFITHLIKFKDINSMVGLDSARSHRFPPTIRDKCNRLFKDSETSRLPDDKINLLISYVLVLTLHVDKFKTDFEDIAKDLRMSSVDLRKHFENLGCKFAVENSIRVATLPVPLKFPQIMRRRMKRQR
;
A
#
# COMPACT_ATOMS: atom_id res chain seq x y z
N MET A 1 -10.56 -28.84 1.54
CA MET A 1 -11.60 -27.80 1.74
C MET A 1 -11.00 -26.53 2.34
N GLU A 2 -10.38 -26.55 3.53
CA GLU A 2 -9.78 -25.32 4.12
C GLU A 2 -8.70 -24.67 3.23
N ASP A 3 -7.76 -25.47 2.69
CA ASP A 3 -6.70 -24.98 1.78
C ASP A 3 -7.24 -24.37 0.47
N GLU A 4 -8.40 -24.82 -0.01
CA GLU A 4 -9.01 -24.30 -1.24
C GLU A 4 -9.65 -22.93 -0.99
N THR A 5 -10.36 -22.78 0.13
CA THR A 5 -10.94 -21.50 0.55
C THR A 5 -9.88 -20.44 0.88
N GLU A 6 -8.74 -20.85 1.45
CA GLU A 6 -7.60 -19.94 1.69
C GLU A 6 -6.99 -19.44 0.38
N LYS A 7 -6.80 -20.34 -0.60
CA LYS A 7 -6.29 -19.98 -1.92
C LYS A 7 -7.23 -19.03 -2.67
N GLU A 8 -8.53 -19.29 -2.63
CA GLU A 8 -9.54 -18.40 -3.21
C GLU A 8 -9.52 -17.01 -2.56
N THR A 9 -9.38 -16.97 -1.23
CA THR A 9 -9.29 -15.71 -0.49
C THR A 9 -8.04 -14.93 -0.87
N VAL A 10 -6.87 -15.57 -0.92
CA VAL A 10 -5.61 -14.94 -1.34
C VAL A 10 -5.71 -14.44 -2.78
N ALA A 11 -6.26 -15.24 -3.70
CA ALA A 11 -6.48 -14.83 -5.08
C ALA A 11 -7.42 -13.61 -5.18
N GLY A 12 -8.48 -13.58 -4.37
CA GLY A 12 -9.39 -12.45 -4.23
C GLY A 12 -8.68 -11.18 -3.76
N ILE A 13 -7.83 -11.30 -2.74
CA ILE A 13 -7.05 -10.17 -2.20
C ILE A 13 -6.05 -9.65 -3.24
N LEU A 14 -5.30 -10.53 -3.90
CA LEU A 14 -4.34 -10.14 -4.95
C LEU A 14 -5.02 -9.46 -6.14
N THR A 15 -6.20 -9.96 -6.53
CA THR A 15 -7.03 -9.34 -7.56
C THR A 15 -7.48 -7.94 -7.12
N PHE A 16 -7.92 -7.81 -5.86
CA PHE A 16 -8.33 -6.52 -5.31
C PHE A 16 -7.17 -5.52 -5.21
N ILE A 17 -5.98 -5.94 -4.78
CA ILE A 17 -4.75 -5.14 -4.81
C ILE A 17 -4.48 -4.62 -6.22
N THR A 18 -4.60 -5.49 -7.24
CA THR A 18 -4.42 -5.09 -8.64
C THR A 18 -5.40 -3.98 -9.04
N HIS A 19 -6.69 -4.10 -8.67
CA HIS A 19 -7.65 -3.02 -8.91
C HIS A 19 -7.28 -1.72 -8.20
N LEU A 20 -6.79 -1.75 -6.96
CA LEU A 20 -6.36 -0.55 -6.23
C LEU A 20 -5.17 0.14 -6.90
N ILE A 21 -4.16 -0.62 -7.32
CA ILE A 21 -2.97 -0.08 -8.01
C ILE A 21 -3.37 0.56 -9.34
N LYS A 22 -4.20 -0.11 -10.14
CA LYS A 22 -4.68 0.44 -11.42
C LYS A 22 -5.56 1.66 -11.22
N PHE A 23 -6.37 1.69 -10.15
CA PHE A 23 -7.15 2.87 -9.80
C PHE A 23 -6.24 4.06 -9.46
N LYS A 24 -5.18 3.85 -8.68
CA LYS A 24 -4.16 4.87 -8.42
C LYS A 24 -3.54 5.37 -9.73
N ASP A 25 -3.06 4.47 -10.59
CA ASP A 25 -2.35 4.83 -11.83
C ASP A 25 -3.19 5.74 -12.75
N ILE A 26 -4.49 5.48 -12.87
CA ILE A 26 -5.41 6.31 -13.69
C ILE A 26 -5.60 7.70 -13.08
N ASN A 27 -5.68 7.80 -11.75
CA ASN A 27 -6.05 9.04 -11.08
C ASN A 27 -4.85 9.81 -10.47
N SER A 28 -3.62 9.31 -10.62
CA SER A 28 -2.38 10.01 -10.22
C SER A 28 -1.51 10.43 -11.40
N MET A 29 -1.95 10.19 -12.66
CA MET A 29 -1.22 10.46 -13.91
C MET A 29 0.16 9.77 -14.04
N VAL A 30 0.48 8.85 -13.13
CA VAL A 30 1.73 8.07 -13.14
C VAL A 30 1.35 6.62 -13.45
N GLY A 31 1.85 6.06 -14.54
CA GLY A 31 1.55 4.68 -14.92
C GLY A 31 0.24 4.49 -15.71
N LEU A 32 -0.32 5.56 -16.29
CA LEU A 32 -1.58 5.52 -17.05
C LEU A 32 -1.61 4.44 -18.14
N ASP A 33 -0.49 4.22 -18.85
CA ASP A 33 -0.41 3.19 -19.90
C ASP A 33 -0.62 1.77 -19.35
N SER A 34 -0.23 1.54 -18.10
CA SER A 34 -0.43 0.25 -17.43
C SER A 34 -1.91 -0.02 -17.10
N ALA A 35 -2.73 1.03 -17.00
CA ALA A 35 -4.10 0.97 -16.53
C ALA A 35 -5.15 1.36 -17.58
N ARG A 36 -4.73 1.82 -18.76
CA ARG A 36 -5.61 2.31 -19.84
C ARG A 36 -6.65 1.27 -20.30
N SER A 37 -6.28 -0.01 -20.31
CA SER A 37 -7.16 -1.12 -20.69
C SER A 37 -7.73 -1.90 -19.49
N HIS A 38 -7.50 -1.42 -18.26
CA HIS A 38 -7.93 -2.16 -17.07
C HIS A 38 -9.45 -2.13 -16.92
N ARG A 39 -10.06 -3.32 -16.84
CA ARG A 39 -11.50 -3.45 -16.66
C ARG A 39 -11.82 -3.55 -15.17
N PHE A 40 -12.44 -2.49 -14.65
CA PHE A 40 -12.91 -2.49 -13.27
C PHE A 40 -14.30 -3.10 -13.16
N PRO A 41 -14.53 -4.04 -12.22
CA PRO A 41 -15.86 -4.35 -11.74
C PRO A 41 -16.54 -3.08 -11.23
N PRO A 42 -17.82 -2.80 -11.59
CA PRO A 42 -18.51 -1.56 -11.21
C PRO A 42 -18.50 -1.32 -9.70
N THR A 43 -18.78 -2.37 -8.92
CA THR A 43 -18.81 -2.32 -7.45
C THR A 43 -17.46 -1.89 -6.84
N ILE A 44 -16.35 -2.39 -7.38
CA ILE A 44 -15.00 -2.01 -6.95
C ILE A 44 -14.73 -0.54 -7.30
N ARG A 45 -15.05 -0.14 -8.53
CA ARG A 45 -14.86 1.25 -8.98
C ARG A 45 -15.63 2.23 -8.12
N ASP A 46 -16.90 1.93 -7.82
CA ASP A 46 -17.77 2.79 -7.03
C ASP A 46 -17.29 2.87 -5.57
N LYS A 47 -16.81 1.76 -5.02
CA LYS A 47 -16.19 1.75 -3.68
C LYS A 47 -14.92 2.59 -3.63
N CYS A 48 -14.03 2.46 -4.64
CA CYS A 48 -12.81 3.26 -4.73
C CYS A 48 -13.12 4.75 -4.87
N ASN A 49 -14.08 5.12 -5.72
CA ASN A 49 -14.51 6.50 -5.86
C ASN A 49 -15.00 7.06 -4.51
N ARG A 50 -15.85 6.32 -3.79
CA ARG A 50 -16.36 6.77 -2.48
C ARG A 50 -15.28 6.92 -1.40
N LEU A 51 -14.24 6.09 -1.42
CA LEU A 51 -13.18 6.13 -0.40
C LEU A 51 -12.11 7.18 -0.72
N PHE A 52 -11.72 7.29 -1.99
CA PHE A 52 -10.52 8.00 -2.40
C PHE A 52 -10.79 9.30 -3.18
N LYS A 53 -12.01 9.55 -3.67
CA LYS A 53 -12.35 10.82 -4.34
C LYS A 53 -13.22 11.69 -3.42
N ASP A 54 -12.79 12.93 -3.22
CA ASP A 54 -13.54 13.94 -2.46
C ASP A 54 -14.27 14.94 -3.37
N SER A 55 -13.92 15.03 -4.66
CA SER A 55 -14.58 15.91 -5.64
C SER A 55 -14.46 15.36 -7.06
N GLU A 56 -15.12 16.01 -8.02
CA GLU A 56 -15.06 15.70 -9.46
C GLU A 56 -13.68 15.96 -10.10
N THR A 57 -12.66 16.36 -9.32
CA THR A 57 -11.30 16.52 -9.83
C THR A 57 -10.76 15.20 -10.37
N SER A 58 -10.13 15.26 -11.53
CA SER A 58 -9.55 14.07 -12.20
C SER A 58 -8.39 13.45 -11.43
N ARG A 59 -7.71 14.22 -10.58
CA ARG A 59 -6.56 13.78 -9.77
C ARG A 59 -6.96 13.51 -8.32
N LEU A 60 -6.40 12.45 -7.73
CA LEU A 60 -6.56 12.16 -6.30
C LEU A 60 -5.80 13.17 -5.43
N PRO A 61 -6.42 13.66 -4.34
CA PRO A 61 -5.70 14.35 -3.28
C PRO A 61 -4.57 13.50 -2.67
N ASP A 62 -3.49 14.13 -2.22
CA ASP A 62 -2.29 13.41 -1.74
C ASP A 62 -2.59 12.56 -0.49
N ASP A 63 -3.45 13.02 0.41
CA ASP A 63 -3.90 12.26 1.59
C ASP A 63 -4.68 10.99 1.19
N LYS A 64 -5.48 11.06 0.13
CA LYS A 64 -6.21 9.90 -0.42
C LYS A 64 -5.30 8.93 -1.15
N ILE A 65 -4.27 9.42 -1.83
CA ILE A 65 -3.21 8.56 -2.40
C ILE A 65 -2.50 7.82 -1.26
N ASN A 66 -2.13 8.52 -0.19
CA ASN A 66 -1.48 7.92 0.97
C ASN A 66 -2.38 6.85 1.63
N LEU A 67 -3.69 7.14 1.76
CA LEU A 67 -4.67 6.18 2.26
C LEU A 67 -4.77 4.94 1.36
N LEU A 68 -4.86 5.11 0.04
CA LEU A 68 -4.89 4.00 -0.93
C LEU A 68 -3.64 3.13 -0.80
N ILE A 69 -2.46 3.76 -0.74
CA ILE A 69 -1.19 3.05 -0.54
C ILE A 69 -1.26 2.24 0.76
N SER A 70 -1.68 2.83 1.87
CA SER A 70 -1.82 2.10 3.15
C SER A 70 -2.74 0.88 3.04
N TYR A 71 -3.86 0.96 2.31
CA TYR A 71 -4.74 -0.19 2.06
C TYR A 71 -4.01 -1.29 1.27
N VAL A 72 -3.28 -0.93 0.21
CA VAL A 72 -2.48 -1.89 -0.57
C VAL A 72 -1.47 -2.60 0.34
N LEU A 73 -0.72 -1.87 1.16
CA LEU A 73 0.30 -2.47 2.04
C LEU A 73 -0.27 -3.40 3.09
N VAL A 74 -1.41 -3.06 3.70
CA VAL A 74 -2.06 -3.93 4.68
C VAL A 74 -2.54 -5.23 4.02
N LEU A 75 -3.11 -5.14 2.82
CA LEU A 75 -3.54 -6.33 2.07
C LEU A 75 -2.34 -7.20 1.66
N THR A 76 -1.25 -6.59 1.20
CA THR A 76 -0.03 -7.33 0.87
C THR A 76 0.57 -8.00 2.11
N LEU A 77 0.67 -7.27 3.23
CA LEU A 77 1.11 -7.86 4.50
C LEU A 77 0.23 -9.04 4.91
N HIS A 78 -1.08 -8.98 4.69
CA HIS A 78 -1.97 -10.09 5.01
C HIS A 78 -1.67 -11.34 4.17
N VAL A 79 -1.48 -11.16 2.85
CA VAL A 79 -1.13 -12.26 1.93
C VAL A 79 0.24 -12.86 2.27
N ASP A 80 1.21 -12.02 2.62
CA ASP A 80 2.59 -12.43 2.91
C ASP A 80 2.82 -12.84 4.37
N LYS A 81 1.75 -13.16 5.12
CA LYS A 81 1.84 -13.58 6.52
C LYS A 81 2.65 -12.59 7.39
N PHE A 82 2.40 -11.31 7.16
CA PHE A 82 2.97 -10.15 7.86
C PHE A 82 4.48 -9.95 7.68
N LYS A 83 5.06 -10.55 6.63
CA LYS A 83 6.48 -10.42 6.28
C LYS A 83 6.65 -10.35 4.76
N THR A 84 6.96 -9.16 4.23
CA THR A 84 6.95 -8.90 2.79
C THR A 84 8.25 -8.30 2.27
N ASP A 85 8.61 -8.60 1.02
CA ASP A 85 9.66 -7.86 0.30
C ASP A 85 9.11 -6.51 -0.17
N PHE A 86 9.59 -5.43 0.44
CA PHE A 86 9.05 -4.11 0.11
C PHE A 86 9.57 -3.54 -1.20
N GLU A 87 10.66 -4.09 -1.77
CA GLU A 87 11.19 -3.60 -3.05
C GLU A 87 10.28 -3.99 -4.22
N ASP A 88 9.67 -5.17 -4.17
CA ASP A 88 8.73 -5.61 -5.20
C ASP A 88 7.44 -4.78 -5.19
N ILE A 89 6.89 -4.52 -4.01
CA ILE A 89 5.73 -3.64 -3.87
C ILE A 89 6.04 -2.20 -4.31
N ALA A 90 7.26 -1.72 -4.10
CA ALA A 90 7.68 -0.39 -4.56
C ALA A 90 7.64 -0.29 -6.10
N LYS A 91 8.03 -1.35 -6.81
CA LYS A 91 7.93 -1.43 -8.26
C LYS A 91 6.47 -1.41 -8.71
N ASP A 92 5.63 -2.21 -8.08
CA ASP A 92 4.19 -2.30 -8.39
C ASP A 92 3.47 -0.96 -8.20
N LEU A 93 3.77 -0.25 -7.11
CA LEU A 93 3.22 1.07 -6.82
C LEU A 93 3.89 2.21 -7.62
N ARG A 94 4.96 1.92 -8.37
CA ARG A 94 5.78 2.88 -9.13
C ARG A 94 6.28 4.02 -8.25
N MET A 95 6.78 3.68 -7.07
CA MET A 95 7.25 4.65 -6.09
C MET A 95 8.66 4.30 -5.61
N SER A 96 9.37 5.31 -5.09
CA SER A 96 10.70 5.05 -4.53
C SER A 96 10.58 4.17 -3.29
N SER A 97 11.52 3.25 -3.10
CA SER A 97 11.56 2.39 -1.90
C SER A 97 11.73 3.22 -0.62
N VAL A 98 12.30 4.42 -0.72
CA VAL A 98 12.45 5.37 0.39
C VAL A 98 11.11 5.96 0.83
N ASP A 99 10.25 6.32 -0.13
CA ASP A 99 8.91 6.84 0.20
C ASP A 99 8.00 5.72 0.69
N LEU A 100 8.07 4.55 0.06
CA LEU A 100 7.30 3.40 0.49
C LEU A 100 7.64 2.98 1.92
N ARG A 101 8.93 3.05 2.28
CA ARG A 101 9.39 2.79 3.65
C ARG A 101 8.65 3.63 4.69
N LYS A 102 8.40 4.91 4.43
CA LYS A 102 7.66 5.79 5.37
C LYS A 102 6.24 5.28 5.62
N HIS A 103 5.57 4.73 4.60
CA HIS A 103 4.23 4.16 4.76
C HIS A 103 4.26 2.90 5.64
N PHE A 104 5.22 2.01 5.42
CA PHE A 104 5.42 0.84 6.26
C PHE A 104 5.79 1.20 7.72
N GLU A 105 6.63 2.21 7.94
CA GLU A 105 6.96 2.71 9.27
C GLU A 105 5.71 3.24 9.99
N ASN A 106 4.84 3.98 9.29
CA ASN A 106 3.57 4.47 9.84
C ASN A 106 2.59 3.33 10.20
N LEU A 107 2.67 2.19 9.52
CA LEU A 107 1.92 0.98 9.85
C LEU A 107 2.52 0.21 11.05
N GLY A 108 3.71 0.57 11.52
CA GLY A 108 4.42 -0.11 12.60
C GLY A 108 5.34 -1.25 12.14
N CYS A 109 5.62 -1.35 10.84
CA CYS A 109 6.55 -2.35 10.33
C CYS A 109 8.00 -2.05 10.72
N LYS A 110 8.77 -3.12 10.90
CA LYS A 110 10.23 -3.11 11.09
C LYS A 110 10.91 -3.64 9.84
N PHE A 111 12.14 -3.21 9.63
CA PHE A 111 12.93 -3.61 8.47
C PHE A 111 14.12 -4.47 8.89
N ALA A 112 14.33 -5.55 8.16
CA ALA A 112 15.50 -6.41 8.28
C ALA A 112 16.07 -6.70 6.89
N VAL A 113 17.34 -7.08 6.83
CA VAL A 113 17.94 -7.64 5.62
C VAL A 113 18.09 -9.14 5.86
N GLU A 114 17.43 -9.94 5.03
CA GLU A 114 17.48 -11.39 5.08
C GLU A 114 17.92 -11.92 3.72
N ASN A 115 19.01 -12.69 3.66
CA ASN A 115 19.53 -13.24 2.40
C ASN A 115 19.70 -12.18 1.28
N SER A 116 20.18 -10.98 1.66
CA SER A 116 20.31 -9.81 0.78
C SER A 116 19.00 -9.17 0.29
N ILE A 117 17.85 -9.66 0.73
CA ILE A 117 16.52 -9.10 0.47
C ILE A 117 16.14 -8.18 1.63
N ARG A 118 15.57 -7.01 1.32
CA ARG A 118 15.10 -6.09 2.34
C ARG A 118 13.63 -6.36 2.66
N VAL A 119 13.38 -6.83 3.87
CA VAL A 119 12.06 -7.33 4.28
C VAL A 119 11.42 -6.35 5.25
N ALA A 120 10.14 -6.07 5.06
CA ALA A 120 9.28 -5.36 6.00
C ALA A 120 8.41 -6.36 6.77
N THR A 121 8.49 -6.34 8.10
CA THR A 121 7.76 -7.26 8.98
C THR A 121 6.88 -6.47 9.94
N LEU A 122 5.62 -6.87 10.09
CA LEU A 122 4.72 -6.32 11.11
C LEU A 122 4.79 -7.19 12.39
N PRO A 123 5.48 -6.74 13.46
CA PRO A 123 5.69 -7.57 14.64
C PRO A 123 4.46 -7.63 15.56
N VAL A 124 4.34 -8.73 16.30
CA VAL A 124 3.40 -8.87 17.42
C VAL A 124 4.17 -8.74 18.75
N PRO A 125 3.69 -7.97 19.75
CA PRO A 125 2.54 -7.06 19.68
C PRO A 125 2.84 -5.83 18.81
N LEU A 126 1.81 -5.31 18.16
CA LEU A 126 1.90 -4.14 17.29
C LEU A 126 2.42 -2.93 18.07
N LYS A 127 3.50 -2.32 17.57
CA LYS A 127 4.10 -1.11 18.16
C LYS A 127 4.11 -0.01 17.12
N PHE A 128 3.28 1.00 17.32
CA PHE A 128 3.31 2.21 16.50
C PHE A 128 4.51 3.09 16.87
N PRO A 129 5.10 3.81 15.90
CA PRO A 129 6.16 4.76 16.19
C PRO A 129 5.62 5.85 17.14
N GLN A 130 6.30 6.03 18.26
CA GLN A 130 6.02 7.16 19.14
C GLN A 130 6.49 8.43 18.44
N ILE A 131 5.63 9.45 18.34
CA ILE A 131 5.99 10.76 17.79
C ILE A 131 7.07 11.35 18.70
N MET A 132 8.34 11.13 18.34
CA MET A 132 9.46 11.76 19.02
C MET A 132 9.45 13.25 18.64
N ARG A 133 8.84 14.08 19.48
CA ARG A 133 8.99 15.54 19.40
C ARG A 133 10.48 15.84 19.50
N ARG A 134 11.13 16.13 18.36
CA ARG A 134 12.52 16.61 18.34
C ARG A 134 12.58 17.86 19.21
N ARG A 135 13.21 17.75 20.39
CA ARG A 135 13.59 18.93 21.19
C ARG A 135 14.61 19.70 20.35
N MET A 136 14.17 20.78 19.70
CA MET A 136 15.10 21.77 19.16
C MET A 136 15.93 22.30 20.32
N LYS A 137 17.22 21.96 20.38
CA LYS A 137 18.17 22.68 21.22
C LYS A 137 18.26 24.09 20.65
N ARG A 138 17.65 25.07 21.34
CA ARG A 138 17.97 26.49 21.13
C ARG A 138 19.46 26.63 21.42
N GLN A 139 20.27 26.84 20.38
CA GLN A 139 21.63 27.33 20.54
C GLN A 139 21.52 28.68 21.25
N ARG A 140 22.16 28.79 22.41
CA ARG A 140 22.43 30.05 23.10
C ARG A 140 23.80 30.51 22.68
#